data_AF-A0A814VZZ1-F1
#
_entry.id   AF-A0A814VZZ1-F1
#
_cell.length_a   1.000
_cell.length_b   1.000
_cell.length_c   1.000
_cell.angle_alpha   90.00
_cell.angle_beta   90.00
_cell.angle_gamma   90.00
#
_symmetry.space_group_name_H-M   'P 1'
#
loop_
_entity.id
_entity.type
_entity.pdbx_description
1 polymer ?
#
loop_
_entity_poly.entity_id
_entity_poly.type
_entity_poly.pdbx_seq_one_letter_code
_entity_poly.pdbx_strand_id
1 'polypeptide(L)'
;MTIINAYEVFSDGKSPLHNSLTAVQTLLGALLQEKVIDKKLCSKLLPKMNNLELAHFHFIPKPHKPGTPLRPIVASINAPTTNISKFLNDLLAPLFLKVTRETTFTNSIDLVRKLEKYAIDGHLMTTTNFITADVKDLYTMIPRIGALQALASFVEKYSKHGHIGNFFHRSSNANGSSHLG
;
A
#
# COMPACT_ATOMS: atom_id res chain seq x y z
N MET A 1 9.94 22.07 8.94
CA MET A 1 9.74 20.60 8.89
C MET A 1 8.43 20.32 9.61
N THR A 2 7.37 19.99 8.88
CA THR A 2 6.06 19.72 9.49
C THR A 2 6.14 18.39 10.21
N ILE A 3 6.05 18.41 11.55
CA ILE A 3 5.91 17.19 12.35
C ILE A 3 4.57 16.60 11.94
N ILE A 4 4.58 15.42 11.32
CA ILE A 4 3.34 14.70 11.09
C ILE A 4 3.04 13.89 12.36
N ASN A 5 1.84 14.06 12.91
CA ASN A 5 1.38 13.29 14.06
C ASN A 5 1.10 11.85 13.61
N ALA A 6 2.17 11.06 13.49
CA ALA A 6 2.12 9.66 13.06
C ALA A 6 1.43 8.77 14.09
N TYR A 7 1.53 9.13 15.37
CA TYR A 7 0.93 8.42 16.50
C TYR A 7 0.10 9.39 17.35
N GLU A 8 -0.97 8.88 17.92
CA GLU A 8 -1.85 9.59 18.84
C GLU A 8 -1.94 8.79 20.14
N VAL A 9 -1.89 9.50 21.27
CA VAL A 9 -2.04 8.90 22.60
C VAL A 9 -3.49 9.01 23.01
N PHE A 10 -4.14 7.88 23.26
CA PHE A 10 -5.51 7.84 23.80
C PHE A 10 -5.44 7.92 25.33
N SER A 11 -5.82 9.07 25.89
CA SER A 11 -5.76 9.34 27.33
C SER A 11 -6.96 8.82 28.12
N ASP A 12 -8.05 8.43 27.46
CA ASP A 12 -9.31 8.02 28.10
C ASP A 12 -9.39 6.51 28.39
N GLY A 13 -8.35 5.75 28.03
CA GLY A 13 -8.27 4.30 28.22
C GLY A 13 -9.27 3.50 27.36
N LYS A 14 -10.01 4.13 26.45
CA LYS A 14 -10.97 3.44 25.60
C LYS A 14 -10.26 2.85 24.38
N SER A 15 -10.57 1.59 24.08
CA SER A 15 -10.05 0.96 22.88
C SER A 15 -10.59 1.65 21.63
N PRO A 16 -9.73 2.11 20.71
CA PRO A 16 -10.17 2.72 19.44
C PRO A 16 -10.67 1.67 18.43
N LEU A 17 -10.70 0.38 18.81
CA LEU A 17 -11.11 -0.72 17.93
C LEU A 17 -12.55 -0.53 17.43
N HIS A 18 -13.48 -0.18 18.33
CA HIS A 18 -14.87 0.03 17.95
C HIS A 18 -15.01 1.18 16.96
N ASN A 19 -14.40 2.33 17.26
CA ASN A 19 -14.43 3.50 16.38
C ASN A 19 -13.85 3.19 14.99
N SER A 20 -12.73 2.45 14.95
CA SER A 20 -12.08 2.03 13.70
C SER A 20 -12.95 1.06 12.90
N LEU A 21 -13.62 0.12 13.57
CA LEU A 21 -14.58 -0.79 12.95
C LEU A 21 -15.77 -0.02 12.35
N THR A 22 -16.38 0.87 13.14
CA THR A 22 -17.51 1.69 12.69
C THR A 22 -17.12 2.53 11.48
N ALA A 23 -15.94 3.18 11.49
CA ALA A 23 -15.46 3.95 10.34
C ALA A 23 -15.34 3.11 9.06
N VAL A 24 -14.81 1.88 9.17
CA VAL A 24 -14.73 0.94 8.04
C VAL A 24 -16.12 0.53 7.56
N GLN A 25 -17.04 0.19 8.47
CA GLN A 25 -18.40 -0.19 8.11
C GLN A 25 -19.16 0.96 7.43
N THR A 26 -19.05 2.17 7.95
CA THR A 26 -19.65 3.38 7.37
C THR A 26 -19.10 3.63 5.97
N LEU A 27 -17.78 3.57 5.78
CA LEU A 27 -17.15 3.76 4.47
C LEU A 27 -17.66 2.72 3.45
N LEU A 28 -17.59 1.42 3.80
CA LEU A 28 -18.03 0.35 2.90
C LEU A 28 -19.54 0.42 2.62
N GLY A 29 -20.34 0.84 3.59
CA GLY A 29 -21.77 1.09 3.42
C GLY A 29 -22.05 2.19 2.41
N ALA A 30 -21.37 3.34 2.52
CA ALA A 30 -21.49 4.44 1.58
C ALA A 30 -21.08 4.02 0.15
N LEU A 31 -19.93 3.35 0.00
CA LEU A 31 -19.44 2.86 -1.30
C LEU A 31 -20.41 1.85 -1.95
N LEU A 32 -21.10 1.03 -1.15
CA LEU A 32 -22.11 0.10 -1.64
C LEU A 32 -23.39 0.83 -2.07
N GLN A 33 -23.83 1.83 -1.30
CA GLN A 33 -25.00 2.66 -1.64
C GLN A 33 -24.79 3.43 -2.94
N GLU A 34 -23.59 3.99 -3.12
CA GLU A 34 -23.17 4.69 -4.34
C GLU A 34 -22.86 3.76 -5.52
N LYS A 35 -22.97 2.44 -5.33
CA LYS A 35 -22.66 1.40 -6.34
C LYS A 35 -21.22 1.45 -6.86
N VAL A 36 -20.29 2.03 -6.10
CA VAL A 36 -18.84 2.00 -6.40
C VAL A 36 -18.29 0.59 -6.23
N ILE A 37 -18.83 -0.16 -5.27
CA ILE A 37 -18.53 -1.57 -5.04
C ILE A 37 -19.81 -2.41 -5.05
N ASP A 38 -19.71 -3.68 -5.44
CA ASP A 38 -20.83 -4.62 -5.35
C ASP A 38 -20.92 -5.29 -3.97
N LYS A 39 -22.03 -6.00 -3.73
CA LYS A 39 -22.25 -6.74 -2.46
C LYS A 39 -21.16 -7.79 -2.20
N LYS A 40 -20.64 -8.43 -3.25
CA LYS A 40 -19.65 -9.51 -3.13
C LYS A 40 -18.30 -8.96 -2.66
N LEU A 41 -17.87 -7.84 -3.22
CA LEU A 41 -16.67 -7.13 -2.82
C LEU A 41 -16.84 -6.53 -1.44
N CYS A 42 -17.96 -5.86 -1.14
CA CYS A 42 -18.25 -5.33 0.19
C CYS A 42 -18.12 -6.41 1.29
N SER A 43 -18.74 -7.58 1.09
CA SER A 43 -18.61 -8.71 2.03
C SER A 43 -17.19 -9.23 2.19
N LYS A 44 -16.34 -9.15 1.14
CA LYS A 44 -14.92 -9.53 1.22
C LYS A 44 -14.08 -8.49 1.97
N LEU A 45 -14.44 -7.21 1.86
CA LEU A 45 -13.70 -6.10 2.47
C LEU A 45 -14.06 -5.91 3.93
N LEU A 46 -15.27 -6.30 4.35
CA LEU A 46 -15.66 -6.28 5.76
C LEU A 46 -14.72 -7.13 6.62
N PRO A 47 -14.32 -6.64 7.80
CA PRO A 47 -13.49 -7.42 8.71
C PRO A 47 -14.28 -8.61 9.28
N LYS A 48 -13.58 -9.69 9.59
CA LYS A 48 -14.18 -10.86 10.22
C LYS A 48 -14.28 -10.63 11.73
N MET A 49 -15.49 -10.68 12.27
CA MET A 49 -15.72 -10.32 13.68
C MET A 49 -15.11 -11.30 14.68
N ASN A 50 -14.91 -12.56 14.28
CA ASN A 50 -14.41 -13.62 15.17
C ASN A 50 -12.91 -13.55 15.48
N ASN A 51 -12.14 -12.75 14.73
CA ASN A 51 -10.71 -12.56 14.95
C ASN A 51 -10.29 -11.09 14.89
N LEU A 52 -11.25 -10.17 15.03
CA LEU A 52 -11.01 -8.74 14.95
C LEU A 52 -10.18 -8.27 16.14
N GLU A 53 -9.05 -7.64 15.87
CA GLU A 53 -8.12 -7.19 16.91
C GLU A 53 -7.68 -5.73 16.69
N LEU A 54 -7.30 -5.06 17.78
CA LEU A 54 -6.64 -3.77 17.69
C LEU A 54 -5.20 -3.98 17.24
N ALA A 55 -4.66 -3.07 16.43
CA ALA A 55 -3.26 -3.13 16.04
C ALA A 55 -2.33 -3.03 17.27
N HIS A 56 -1.31 -3.89 17.33
CA HIS A 56 -0.36 -3.93 18.43
C HIS A 56 0.83 -3.03 18.17
N PHE A 57 1.19 -2.22 19.16
CA PHE A 57 2.35 -1.32 19.10
C PHE A 57 3.54 -1.96 19.82
N HIS A 58 4.59 -2.27 19.07
CA HIS A 58 5.81 -2.91 19.56
C HIS A 58 7.01 -1.99 19.40
N PHE A 59 7.99 -2.13 20.30
CA PHE A 59 9.29 -1.48 20.18
C PHE A 59 10.37 -2.53 19.94
N ILE A 60 11.01 -2.47 18.76
CA ILE A 60 12.09 -3.40 18.39
C ILE A 60 13.45 -2.69 18.54
N PRO A 61 14.41 -3.26 19.29
CA PRO A 61 15.73 -2.66 19.43
C PRO A 61 16.49 -2.62 18.09
N LYS A 62 17.29 -1.57 17.87
CA LYS A 62 18.27 -1.48 16.78
C LYS A 62 19.68 -1.73 17.36
N PRO A 63 20.11 -3.00 17.53
CA PRO A 63 21.37 -3.33 18.21
C PRO A 63 22.62 -2.86 17.45
N HIS A 64 22.51 -2.58 16.16
CA HIS A 64 23.59 -2.07 15.31
C HIS A 64 23.81 -0.55 15.45
N LYS A 65 23.06 0.16 16.31
CA LYS A 65 23.20 1.60 16.54
C LYS A 65 23.61 1.88 17.99
N PRO A 66 24.51 2.87 18.24
CA PRO A 66 24.88 3.26 19.59
C PRO A 66 23.67 3.62 20.44
N GLY A 67 23.65 3.16 21.70
CA GLY A 67 22.52 3.36 22.62
C GLY A 67 21.29 2.50 22.32
N THR A 68 21.36 1.58 21.35
CA THR A 68 20.30 0.62 21.00
C THR A 68 18.90 1.25 20.90
N PRO A 69 18.72 2.31 20.06
CA PRO A 69 17.45 2.99 19.94
C PRO A 69 16.34 2.04 19.49
N LEU A 70 15.12 2.29 19.97
CA LEU A 70 13.95 1.48 19.64
C LEU A 70 13.35 1.90 18.29
N ARG A 71 12.82 0.92 17.55
CA ARG A 71 11.99 1.10 16.36
C ARG A 71 10.54 0.84 16.75
N PRO A 72 9.66 1.85 16.74
CA PRO A 72 8.22 1.59 16.86
C PRO A 72 7.73 0.83 15.63
N ILE A 73 6.93 -0.23 15.85
CA ILE A 73 6.28 -1.03 14.81
C ILE A 73 4.82 -1.22 15.20
N VAL A 74 3.93 -1.06 14.24
CA VAL A 74 2.49 -1.34 14.39
C VAL A 74 2.18 -2.65 13.66
N ALA A 75 1.78 -3.68 14.40
CA ALA A 75 1.31 -4.94 13.85
C ALA A 75 -0.23 -4.92 13.75
N SER A 76 -0.73 -4.61 12.55
CA SER A 76 -2.18 -4.53 12.26
C SER A 76 -2.72 -5.85 11.69
N ILE A 77 -2.45 -6.97 12.40
CA ILE A 77 -2.97 -8.29 12.02
C ILE A 77 -4.45 -8.34 12.42
N ASN A 78 -5.33 -8.73 11.50
CA ASN A 78 -6.79 -8.77 11.69
C ASN A 78 -7.41 -7.44 12.18
N ALA A 79 -6.78 -6.31 11.90
CA ALA A 79 -7.33 -5.00 12.18
C ALA A 79 -8.53 -4.69 11.26
N PRO A 80 -9.40 -3.71 11.61
CA PRO A 80 -10.54 -3.33 10.79
C PRO A 80 -10.20 -3.04 9.31
N THR A 81 -8.98 -2.54 9.05
CA THR A 81 -8.51 -2.14 7.71
C THR A 81 -7.71 -3.22 6.98
N THR A 82 -7.47 -4.40 7.55
CA THR A 82 -6.57 -5.42 6.98
C THR A 82 -7.06 -5.90 5.60
N ASN A 83 -8.36 -6.19 5.45
CA ASN A 83 -8.92 -6.67 4.18
C ASN A 83 -8.90 -5.58 3.10
N ILE A 84 -9.16 -4.33 3.47
CA ILE A 84 -9.05 -3.17 2.57
C ILE A 84 -7.61 -2.98 2.12
N SER A 85 -6.65 -3.05 3.05
CA SER A 85 -5.22 -2.90 2.76
C SER A 85 -4.73 -4.00 1.81
N LYS A 86 -5.17 -5.24 2.02
CA LYS A 86 -4.88 -6.37 1.12
C LYS A 86 -5.47 -6.14 -0.27
N PHE A 87 -6.73 -5.73 -0.35
CA PHE A 87 -7.38 -5.43 -1.63
C PHE A 87 -6.66 -4.33 -2.40
N LEU A 88 -6.31 -3.22 -1.75
CA LEU A 88 -5.56 -2.13 -2.37
C LEU A 88 -4.17 -2.58 -2.82
N ASN A 89 -3.49 -3.40 -2.03
CA ASN A 89 -2.21 -3.99 -2.43
C ASN A 89 -2.35 -4.86 -3.69
N ASP A 90 -3.30 -5.79 -3.70
CA ASP A 90 -3.53 -6.69 -4.83
C ASP A 90 -3.92 -5.91 -6.11
N LEU A 91 -4.59 -4.78 -5.94
CA LEU A 91 -4.95 -3.86 -7.01
C LEU A 91 -3.75 -3.06 -7.54
N LEU A 92 -3.00 -2.42 -6.64
CA LEU A 92 -1.98 -1.42 -7.00
C LEU A 92 -0.60 -2.03 -7.26
N ALA A 93 -0.21 -3.07 -6.53
CA ALA A 93 1.14 -3.63 -6.59
C ALA A 93 1.54 -4.11 -8.00
N PRO A 94 0.68 -4.79 -8.79
CA PRO A 94 1.07 -5.19 -10.15
C PRO A 94 1.40 -4.00 -11.05
N LEU A 95 0.62 -2.92 -10.95
CA LEU A 95 0.85 -1.69 -11.72
C LEU A 95 2.11 -0.98 -11.24
N PHE A 96 2.25 -0.82 -9.92
CA PHE A 96 3.41 -0.20 -9.30
C PHE A 96 4.70 -0.92 -9.69
N LEU A 97 4.76 -2.24 -9.51
CA LEU A 97 5.94 -3.05 -9.85
C LEU A 97 6.26 -3.02 -11.34
N LYS A 98 5.26 -2.92 -12.22
CA LYS A 98 5.51 -2.77 -13.66
C LYS A 98 6.26 -1.46 -13.95
N VAL A 99 5.82 -0.36 -13.33
CA VAL A 99 6.40 0.98 -13.56
C VAL A 99 7.78 1.12 -12.90
N THR A 100 7.95 0.60 -11.69
CA THR A 100 9.20 0.79 -10.93
C THR A 100 10.35 -0.10 -11.37
N ARG A 101 10.09 -1.20 -12.10
CA ARG A 101 11.15 -2.09 -12.62
C ARG A 101 12.22 -1.38 -13.45
N GLU A 102 11.84 -0.32 -14.16
CA GLU A 102 12.73 0.45 -15.03
C GLU A 102 13.54 1.51 -14.28
N THR A 103 13.08 1.94 -13.10
CA THR A 103 13.62 3.09 -12.37
C THR A 103 14.20 2.74 -11.01
N THR A 104 14.05 1.50 -10.57
CA THR A 104 14.50 1.03 -9.25
C THR A 104 15.24 -0.30 -9.34
N PHE A 105 16.02 -0.58 -8.30
CA PHE A 105 16.69 -1.85 -8.09
C PHE A 105 15.87 -2.69 -7.11
N THR A 106 15.73 -3.98 -7.40
CA THR A 106 14.92 -4.88 -6.57
C THR A 106 15.67 -5.43 -5.36
N ASN A 107 17.00 -5.53 -5.45
CA ASN A 107 17.89 -5.96 -4.37
C ASN A 107 19.36 -5.59 -4.71
N SER A 108 20.28 -5.92 -3.82
CA SER A 108 21.71 -5.64 -3.97
C SER A 108 22.35 -6.35 -5.18
N ILE A 109 21.89 -7.56 -5.52
CA ILE A 109 22.41 -8.31 -6.68
C ILE A 109 21.96 -7.66 -7.99
N ASP A 110 20.69 -7.25 -8.08
CA ASP A 110 20.13 -6.51 -9.22
C ASP A 110 20.85 -5.17 -9.41
N LEU A 111 21.16 -4.47 -8.31
CA LEU A 111 21.96 -3.24 -8.32
C LEU A 111 23.34 -3.47 -8.95
N VAL A 112 24.09 -4.45 -8.45
CA VAL A 112 25.45 -4.74 -8.94
C VAL A 112 25.42 -5.07 -10.43
N ARG A 113 24.53 -5.97 -10.87
CA ARG A 113 24.41 -6.36 -12.28
C ARG A 113 24.07 -5.19 -13.19
N LYS A 114 23.16 -4.31 -12.77
CA LYS A 114 22.79 -3.11 -13.54
C LYS A 114 23.93 -2.11 -13.59
N LEU A 115 24.69 -1.92 -12.51
CA LEU A 115 25.88 -1.06 -12.50
C LEU A 115 27.00 -1.61 -13.38
N GLU A 116 27.27 -2.92 -13.34
CA GLU A 116 28.24 -3.58 -14.22
C GLU A 116 27.87 -3.39 -15.69
N LYS A 117 26.60 -3.62 -16.04
CA LYS A 117 26.11 -3.35 -17.39
C LYS A 117 26.29 -1.89 -17.78
N TYR A 118 25.94 -0.95 -16.90
CA TYR A 118 26.10 0.48 -17.12
C TYR A 118 27.58 0.85 -17.36
N ALA A 119 28.51 0.16 -16.70
CA ALA A 119 29.95 0.30 -16.91
C ALA A 119 30.39 -0.25 -18.27
N ILE A 120 29.96 -1.47 -18.62
CA ILE A 120 30.27 -2.14 -19.91
C ILE A 120 29.75 -1.32 -21.09
N ASP A 121 28.57 -0.72 -20.95
CA ASP A 121 27.95 0.15 -21.96
C ASP A 121 28.67 1.52 -22.08
N GLY A 122 29.73 1.75 -21.30
CA GLY A 122 30.59 2.94 -21.38
C GLY A 122 30.03 4.17 -20.68
N HIS A 123 29.00 4.02 -19.84
CA HIS A 123 28.36 5.14 -19.16
C HIS A 123 29.08 5.57 -17.87
N LEU A 124 29.98 4.73 -17.32
CA LEU A 124 30.84 5.10 -16.20
C LEU A 124 32.20 5.55 -16.70
N MET A 125 32.54 6.80 -16.41
CA MET A 125 33.85 7.38 -16.68
C MET A 125 34.68 7.40 -15.39
N THR A 126 36.00 7.55 -15.52
CA THR A 126 36.90 7.75 -14.37
C THR A 126 36.57 9.01 -13.55
N THR A 127 35.85 9.96 -14.16
CA THR A 127 35.35 11.18 -13.53
C THR A 127 33.95 11.04 -12.92
N THR A 128 33.32 9.86 -13.01
CA THR A 128 31.98 9.63 -12.47
C THR A 128 32.03 9.56 -10.94
N ASN A 129 31.28 10.44 -10.29
CA ASN A 129 31.14 10.46 -8.83
C ASN A 129 29.88 9.72 -8.38
N PHE A 130 30.02 8.91 -7.33
CA PHE A 130 28.89 8.26 -6.67
C PHE A 130 28.46 9.07 -5.45
N ILE A 131 27.15 9.26 -5.30
CA ILE A 131 26.54 9.96 -4.17
C ILE A 131 25.60 8.98 -3.47
N THR A 132 25.73 8.90 -2.15
CA THR A 132 24.79 8.16 -1.31
C THR A 132 23.97 9.13 -0.48
N ALA A 133 22.67 8.89 -0.40
CA ALA A 133 21.74 9.65 0.42
C ALA A 133 20.83 8.66 1.14
N ASP A 134 20.52 8.96 2.41
CA ASP A 134 19.63 8.16 3.24
C ASP A 134 18.49 9.02 3.76
N VAL A 135 17.26 8.49 3.71
CA VAL A 135 16.07 9.17 4.22
C VAL A 135 15.81 8.70 5.66
N LYS A 136 15.94 9.62 6.62
CA LYS A 136 15.63 9.34 8.01
C LYS A 136 14.12 9.24 8.22
N ASP A 137 13.70 8.25 9.01
CA ASP A 137 12.34 8.11 9.52
C ASP A 137 11.24 8.17 8.44
N LEU A 138 11.52 7.58 7.27
CA LEU A 138 10.67 7.62 6.06
C LEU A 138 9.19 7.40 6.38
N TYR A 139 8.83 6.30 7.04
CA TYR A 139 7.42 5.94 7.29
C TYR A 139 6.68 6.97 8.15
N THR A 140 7.35 7.56 9.14
CA THR A 140 6.76 8.57 10.03
C THR A 140 6.90 9.98 9.48
N MET A 141 7.39 10.16 8.25
CA MET A 141 7.53 11.47 7.61
C MET A 141 6.77 11.59 6.28
N ILE A 142 6.00 10.57 5.87
CA ILE A 142 5.15 10.64 4.67
C ILE A 142 3.92 11.50 4.95
N PRO A 143 3.75 12.68 4.29
CA PRO A 143 2.58 13.52 4.47
C PRO A 143 1.33 12.86 3.88
N ARG A 144 0.26 12.76 4.68
CA ARG A 144 -0.97 12.04 4.27
C ARG A 144 -1.57 12.59 2.97
N ILE A 145 -1.73 13.92 2.86
CA ILE A 145 -2.30 14.56 1.66
C ILE A 145 -1.37 14.39 0.46
N GLY A 146 -0.06 14.60 0.64
CA GLY A 146 0.92 14.42 -0.44
C GLY A 146 0.97 12.98 -0.96
N ALA A 147 0.81 12.00 -0.07
CA ALA A 147 0.73 10.59 -0.46
C ALA A 147 -0.52 10.28 -1.28
N LEU A 148 -1.68 10.83 -0.91
CA LEU A 148 -2.92 10.67 -1.67
C LEU A 148 -2.83 11.33 -3.05
N GLN A 149 -2.24 12.53 -3.14
CA GLN A 149 -2.02 13.22 -4.40
C GLN A 149 -1.06 12.43 -5.30
N ALA A 150 0.06 11.96 -4.76
CA ALA A 150 1.01 11.14 -5.49
C ALA A 150 0.37 9.85 -6.01
N LEU A 151 -0.47 9.19 -5.21
CA LEU A 151 -1.21 8.00 -5.63
C LEU A 151 -2.21 8.34 -6.74
N ALA A 152 -2.97 9.43 -6.61
CA ALA A 152 -3.92 9.86 -7.64
C ALA A 152 -3.22 10.13 -8.97
N SER A 153 -2.14 10.92 -8.97
CA SER A 153 -1.34 11.19 -10.17
C SER A 153 -0.69 9.92 -10.75
N PHE A 154 -0.25 9.00 -9.89
CA PHE A 154 0.29 7.71 -10.33
C PHE A 154 -0.78 6.89 -11.07
N VAL A 155 -1.97 6.76 -10.49
CA VAL A 155 -3.08 6.01 -11.08
C VAL A 155 -3.54 6.65 -12.39
N GLU A 156 -3.72 7.97 -12.42
CA GLU A 156 -4.12 8.70 -13.63
C GLU A 156 -3.13 8.49 -14.77
N LYS A 157 -1.83 8.54 -14.47
CA LYS A 157 -0.77 8.40 -15.48
C LYS A 157 -0.62 6.97 -16.00
N TYR A 158 -0.79 5.96 -15.15
CA TYR A 158 -0.39 4.58 -15.47
C TYR A 158 -1.55 3.59 -15.60
N SER A 159 -2.76 3.90 -15.14
CA SER A 159 -3.94 3.07 -15.38
C SER A 159 -4.43 3.22 -16.83
N LYS A 160 -4.90 2.13 -17.45
CA LYS A 160 -5.48 2.19 -18.80
C LYS A 160 -6.95 2.55 -18.69
N HIS A 161 -7.38 3.66 -19.29
CA HIS A 161 -8.79 4.12 -19.32
C HIS A 161 -9.46 4.20 -17.94
N GLY A 162 -8.72 4.56 -16.87
CA GLY A 162 -9.27 4.65 -15.52
C GLY A 162 -9.52 3.31 -14.82
N HIS A 163 -9.10 2.19 -15.40
CA HIS A 163 -9.22 0.87 -14.78
C HIS A 163 -7.86 0.33 -14.31
N ILE A 164 -7.76 0.03 -13.02
CA ILE A 164 -6.64 -0.71 -12.45
C ILE A 164 -7.03 -2.19 -12.39
N GLY A 165 -6.49 -3.01 -13.30
CA GLY A 165 -6.65 -4.46 -13.30
C GLY A 165 -7.93 -5.01 -13.94
N ASN A 166 -7.91 -6.30 -14.28
CA ASN A 166 -9.03 -7.05 -14.90
C ASN A 166 -10.14 -7.46 -13.91
N PHE A 167 -10.20 -6.86 -12.71
CA PHE A 167 -11.06 -7.37 -11.63
C PHE A 167 -12.56 -7.18 -11.84
N PHE A 168 -12.97 -6.45 -12.89
CA PHE A 168 -14.38 -6.23 -13.24
C PHE A 168 -14.88 -7.03 -14.45
N HIS A 169 -14.08 -7.93 -15.04
CA HIS A 169 -14.54 -8.76 -16.17
C HIS A 169 -14.56 -10.25 -15.84
N ARG A 170 -15.70 -10.73 -15.31
CA ARG A 170 -16.37 -12.01 -15.65
C ARG A 170 -17.48 -12.30 -14.63
N SER A 171 -18.67 -11.74 -14.86
CA SER A 171 -19.92 -12.38 -14.43
C SER A 171 -21.14 -11.82 -15.17
N SER A 172 -21.14 -11.95 -16.49
CA SER A 172 -22.36 -11.88 -17.32
C SER A 172 -22.04 -12.41 -18.71
N ASN A 173 -21.96 -13.74 -18.80
CA ASN A 173 -22.35 -14.50 -19.98
C ASN A 173 -22.53 -15.95 -19.57
N ALA A 174 -23.64 -16.18 -18.87
CA ALA A 174 -24.27 -17.47 -18.74
C ALA A 174 -25.78 -17.21 -18.80
N ASN A 175 -26.29 -17.20 -20.03
CA ASN A 175 -27.65 -17.60 -20.38
C ASN A 175 -27.64 -17.81 -21.89
N GLY A 176 -27.54 -19.07 -22.28
CA GLY A 176 -27.82 -19.48 -23.64
C GLY A 176 -29.32 -19.48 -23.91
N SER A 177 -29.66 -19.38 -25.19
CA SER A 177 -30.60 -20.30 -25.83
C SER A 177 -30.77 -19.88 -27.29
N SER A 178 -30.42 -20.83 -28.16
CA SER A 178 -31.07 -21.15 -29.43
C SER A 178 -32.32 -20.35 -29.81
N HIS A 179 -32.38 -19.84 -31.05
CA HIS A 179 -33.50 -20.06 -31.95
C HIS A 179 -33.14 -19.68 -33.40
N LEU A 180 -33.25 -20.68 -34.28
CA LEU A 180 -33.73 -20.70 -35.67
C LEU A 180 -33.62 -19.43 -36.55
N GLY A 181 -33.00 -19.63 -37.72
CA GLY A 181 -33.00 -18.73 -38.88
C GLY A 181 -31.88 -19.08 -39.85
#